data_AF-M6VNV5-F1
#
_entry.id   AF-M6VNV5-F1
#
_cell.length_a   1.000
_cell.length_b   1.000
_cell.length_c   1.000
_cell.angle_alpha   90.00
_cell.angle_beta   90.00
_cell.angle_gamma   90.00
#
_symmetry.space_group_name_H-M   'P 1'
#
loop_
_entity.id
_entity.type
_entity.pdbx_description
1 polymer ?
#
loop_
_entity_poly.entity_id
_entity_poly.type
_entity_poly.pdbx_seq_one_letter_code
_entity_poly.pdbx_strand_id
1 'polypeptide(L)' 'MSEDLEKIVRELEKKGYSFIYIEDYIKGFYKGYFKSKIKTARNMLLDGASLEYVLKITGLTEQELKDYGVI' A
#
# COMPACT_ATOMS: atom_id res chain seq x y z
N MET A 1 -9.44 -9.66 -4.11
CA MET A 1 -9.91 -8.27 -3.93
C MET A 1 -10.74 -8.25 -2.65
N SER A 2 -10.67 -7.23 -1.80
CA SER A 2 -11.52 -7.20 -0.59
C SER A 2 -12.98 -6.98 -1.01
N GLU A 3 -13.94 -7.51 -0.24
CA GLU A 3 -15.38 -7.35 -0.51
C GLU A 3 -15.79 -5.86 -0.61
N ASP A 4 -15.16 -5.00 0.20
CA ASP A 4 -15.42 -3.56 0.16
C ASP A 4 -14.96 -2.91 -1.14
N LEU A 5 -13.80 -3.35 -1.68
CA LEU A 5 -13.34 -2.87 -2.99
C LEU A 5 -14.30 -3.31 -4.09
N GLU A 6 -14.79 -4.54 -4.06
CA GLU A 6 -15.74 -5.06 -5.06
C GLU A 6 -17.03 -4.24 -5.08
N LYS A 7 -17.55 -3.85 -3.92
CA LYS A 7 -18.72 -2.96 -3.83
C LYS A 7 -18.45 -1.60 -4.47
N ILE A 8 -17.30 -0.99 -4.18
CA ILE A 8 -16.91 0.31 -4.75
C ILE A 8 -16.77 0.22 -6.27
N VAL A 9 -16.10 -0.83 -6.78
CA VAL A 9 -15.93 -1.06 -8.23
C VAL A 9 -17.30 -1.13 -8.92
N ARG A 10 -18.23 -1.92 -8.39
CA ARG A 10 -19.60 -2.05 -8.95
C ARG A 10 -20.37 -0.73 -8.96
N GLU A 11 -20.21 0.12 -7.94
CA GLU A 11 -20.84 1.45 -7.94
C GLU A 11 -20.26 2.38 -9.01
N LEU A 12 -18.95 2.32 -9.22
CA LEU A 12 -18.26 3.13 -10.24
C LEU A 12 -18.64 2.68 -11.66
N GLU A 13 -18.74 1.37 -11.90
CA GLU A 13 -19.24 0.83 -13.17
C GLU A 13 -20.66 1.32 -13.49
N LYS A 14 -21.57 1.32 -12.50
CA LYS A 14 -22.92 1.88 -12.64
C LYS A 14 -22.93 3.38 -12.98
N LYS A 15 -21.89 4.12 -12.56
CA LYS A 15 -21.70 5.55 -12.88
C LYS A 15 -21.04 5.77 -14.25
N GLY A 16 -20.74 4.70 -15.00
CA GLY A 16 -20.16 4.76 -16.34
C GLY A 16 -18.63 4.76 -16.39
N TYR A 17 -17.94 4.53 -15.26
CA TYR A 17 -16.49 4.36 -15.27
C TYR A 17 -16.12 2.98 -15.84
N SER A 18 -15.12 2.93 -16.71
CA SER A 18 -14.56 1.67 -17.22
C SER A 18 -13.84 0.92 -16.10
N PHE A 19 -14.05 -0.40 -16.02
CA PHE A 19 -13.31 -1.29 -15.12
C PHE A 19 -11.79 -1.11 -15.24
N ILE A 20 -11.28 -0.95 -16.46
CA ILE A 20 -9.84 -0.77 -16.73
C ILE A 20 -9.32 0.50 -16.04
N TYR A 21 -10.07 1.60 -16.14
CA TYR A 21 -9.70 2.85 -15.47
C TYR A 21 -9.69 2.71 -13.94
N ILE A 22 -10.68 2.01 -13.39
CA ILE A 22 -10.78 1.77 -11.95
C ILE A 22 -9.60 0.91 -11.47
N GLU A 23 -9.29 -0.16 -12.22
CA GLU A 23 -8.20 -1.07 -11.91
C GLU A 23 -6.83 -0.36 -11.95
N ASP A 24 -6.57 0.43 -12.99
CA ASP A 24 -5.32 1.20 -13.14
C ASP A 24 -5.17 2.25 -12.02
N TYR A 25 -6.26 2.96 -11.69
CA TYR A 25 -6.25 3.92 -10.60
C TYR A 25 -5.94 3.25 -9.26
N ILE A 26 -6.60 2.14 -8.95
CA ILE A 26 -6.39 1.38 -7.71
C ILE A 26 -4.95 0.87 -7.65
N LYS A 27 -4.44 0.24 -8.72
CA LYS A 27 -3.05 -0.24 -8.78
C LYS A 27 -2.05 0.91 -8.59
N GLY A 28 -2.29 2.04 -9.24
CA GLY A 28 -1.47 3.25 -9.10
C GLY A 28 -1.45 3.79 -7.68
N PHE A 29 -2.63 3.91 -7.07
CA PHE A 29 -2.78 4.36 -5.68
C PHE A 29 -2.07 3.42 -4.70
N TYR A 30 -2.31 2.11 -4.78
CA TYR A 30 -1.66 1.12 -3.92
C TYR A 30 -0.15 1.18 -4.06
N LYS A 31 0.38 1.27 -5.28
CA LYS A 31 1.82 1.36 -5.54
C LYS A 31 2.43 2.62 -4.94
N GLY A 32 1.75 3.77 -5.06
CA GLY A 32 2.20 5.04 -4.47
C GLY A 32 2.18 5.01 -2.94
N TYR A 33 1.07 4.56 -2.36
CA TYR A 33 0.90 4.40 -0.92
C TYR A 33 1.96 3.47 -0.31
N PHE A 34 2.18 2.31 -0.95
CA PHE A 34 3.16 1.33 -0.49
C PHE A 34 4.59 1.87 -0.55
N LYS A 35 4.98 2.52 -1.65
CA LYS A 35 6.30 3.18 -1.76
C LYS A 35 6.52 4.24 -0.67
N SER A 36 5.48 5.00 -0.34
CA SER A 36 5.56 5.99 0.74
C SER A 36 5.82 5.32 2.10
N LYS A 37 5.12 4.22 2.40
CA LYS A 37 5.36 3.45 3.63
C LYS A 37 6.77 2.89 3.71
N ILE A 38 7.28 2.34 2.62
CA ILE A 38 8.67 1.83 2.53
C ILE A 38 9.68 2.95 2.81
N LYS A 39 9.49 4.13 2.22
CA LYS A 39 10.35 5.30 2.50
C LYS A 39 10.30 5.70 3.98
N THR A 40 9.10 5.76 4.56
CA THR A 40 8.94 6.06 5.99
C THR A 40 9.63 5.02 6.87
N ALA A 41 9.43 3.73 6.60
CA ALA A 41 10.08 2.64 7.34
C ALA A 41 11.61 2.76 7.31
N ARG A 42 12.18 3.00 6.13
CA ARG A 42 13.62 3.20 5.97
C ARG A 42 14.13 4.38 6.80
N ASN A 43 13.45 5.52 6.73
CA ASN A 43 13.85 6.71 7.49
C ASN A 43 13.78 6.46 9.01
N MET A 44 12.73 5.81 9.49
CA MET A 44 12.59 5.47 10.91
C MET A 44 13.73 4.57 11.39
N LEU A 45 14.10 3.56 10.61
CA LEU A 45 15.23 2.68 10.94
C LEU A 45 16.56 3.45 10.95
N LEU A 46 16.79 4.35 9.98
CA LEU A 46 17.96 5.24 9.96
C LEU A 46 18.01 6.18 11.17
N ASP A 47 16.84 6.62 11.65
CA ASP A 47 16.70 7.44 12.86
C ASP A 47 16.80 6.61 14.16
N GLY A 48 17.09 5.31 14.06
CA GLY A 48 17.35 4.42 15.21
C GLY A 48 16.09 3.77 15.81
N ALA A 49 14.94 3.85 15.16
CA ALA A 49 13.75 3.12 15.60
C ALA A 49 13.96 1.60 15.53
N SER A 50 13.37 0.86 16.48
CA SER A 50 13.41 -0.60 16.43
C SER A 50 12.55 -1.15 15.28
N LEU A 51 12.94 -2.32 14.74
CA LEU A 51 12.17 -3.01 13.72
C LEU A 51 10.72 -3.25 14.16
N GLU A 52 10.52 -3.71 15.40
CA GLU A 52 9.19 -3.93 15.98
C GLU A 52 8.33 -2.66 15.94
N TYR A 53 8.90 -1.50 16.33
CA TYR A 53 8.19 -0.23 16.29
C TYR A 53 7.84 0.17 14.86
N VAL A 54 8.76 -0.02 13.91
CA VAL A 54 8.54 0.28 12.49
C VAL A 54 7.42 -0.56 11.90
N LEU A 55 7.41 -1.88 12.16
CA LEU A 55 6.35 -2.78 11.70
C LEU A 55 4.98 -2.36 12.29
N LYS A 56 4.93 -2.03 13.59
CA LYS A 56 3.71 -1.56 14.26
C LYS A 56 3.15 -0.27 13.65
N ILE A 57 4.00 0.72 13.41
CA ILE A 57 3.57 2.04 12.92
C ILE A 57 3.21 2.02 11.44
N THR A 58 3.99 1.33 10.63
CA THR A 58 3.78 1.31 9.18
C THR A 58 2.74 0.26 8.76
N GLY A 59 2.50 -0.75 9.59
CA GLY A 59 1.68 -1.91 9.27
C GLY A 59 2.28 -2.77 8.15
N LEU A 60 3.57 -2.61 7.85
CA LEU A 60 4.30 -3.48 6.95
C LEU A 60 4.69 -4.76 7.67
N THR A 61 4.90 -5.81 6.89
CA THR A 61 5.51 -7.06 7.33
C THR A 61 7.02 -7.03 7.16
N GLU A 62 7.73 -7.90 7.87
CA GLU A 62 9.18 -8.02 7.72
C GLU A 62 9.58 -8.46 6.30
N GLN A 63 8.79 -9.36 5.69
CA GLN A 63 9.05 -9.81 4.32
C GLN A 63 8.91 -8.65 3.31
N GLU A 64 7.90 -7.80 3.47
CA GLU A 64 7.74 -6.60 2.65
C GLU A 64 8.92 -5.64 2.79
N LEU A 65 9.56 -5.54 3.95
CA LEU A 65 10.77 -4.73 4.11
C LEU A 65 11.98 -5.35 3.37
N LYS A 66 12.13 -6.68 3.42
CA LYS A 66 13.19 -7.43 2.72
C LYS A 66 13.04 -7.34 1.20
N ASP A 67 11.83 -7.57 0.70
CA ASP A 67 11.51 -7.54 -0.74
C ASP A 67 11.82 -6.17 -1.36
N TYR A 68 11.77 -5.11 -0.55
CA TYR A 68 12.03 -3.73 -0.96
C TYR A 68 13.43 -3.21 -0.54
N GLY A 69 14.30 -4.09 -0.02
CA GLY A 69 15.68 -3.75 0.35
C GLY A 69 15.75 -2.64 1.40
N VAL A 70 14.88 -2.70 2.39
CA VAL A 70 14.93 -1.81 3.56
C VAL A 70 15.81 -2.41 4.65
N ILE A 71 15.76 -3.74 4.81
CA ILE A 71 16.55 -4.55 5.74
C ILE A 71 17.09 -5.80 5.05
#